data_AF-A0A258EDJ6-F1
#
_entry.id   AF-A0A258EDJ6-F1
#
_cell.length_a   1.000
_cell.length_b   1.000
_cell.length_c   1.000
_cell.angle_alpha   90.00
_cell.angle_beta   90.00
_cell.angle_gamma   90.00
#
_symmetry.space_group_name_H-M   'P 1'
#
loop_
_entity.id
_entity.type
_entity.pdbx_description
1 polymer ?
#
loop_
_entity_poly.entity_id
_entity_poly.type
_entity_poly.pdbx_seq_one_letter_code
_entity_poly.pdbx_strand_id
1 'polypeptide(L)'
;NHRPLAVQNMSLAYTSTGSWNETGMANPEFDAVMTEALSIADADKRRELAAKLGTILQDEGYIINPYSRSLFQHHKENVIGFLRHPANEHHHYKWSLA
;
A
#
# COMPACT_ATOMS: atom_id res chain seq x y z
N ASN A 1 4.38 0.99 7.35
CA ASN A 1 3.11 0.45 7.89
C ASN A 1 2.22 0.00 6.76
N HIS A 2 1.82 -1.27 6.74
CA HIS A 2 0.84 -1.76 5.77
C HIS A 2 -0.54 -1.16 6.10
N ARG A 3 -1.31 -0.82 5.07
CA ARG A 3 -2.73 -0.46 5.18
C ARG A 3 -3.49 -1.32 4.19
N PRO A 4 -4.75 -1.69 4.48
CA PRO A 4 -5.51 -2.63 3.64
C PRO A 4 -5.66 -2.19 2.18
N LEU A 5 -5.72 -0.87 1.93
CA LEU A 5 -5.87 -0.32 0.58
C LEU A 5 -4.62 0.46 0.18
N ALA A 6 -4.12 0.22 -1.04
CA ALA A 6 -2.97 0.94 -1.58
C ALA A 6 -3.15 2.48 -1.56
N VAL A 7 -4.35 2.96 -1.91
CA VAL A 7 -4.69 4.38 -1.93
C VAL A 7 -4.61 5.06 -0.56
N GLN A 8 -4.81 4.31 0.53
CA GLN A 8 -4.70 4.87 1.89
C GLN A 8 -3.25 5.23 2.23
N ASN A 9 -2.27 4.47 1.74
CA ASN A 9 -0.86 4.82 1.90
C ASN A 9 -0.49 6.00 1.00
N MET A 10 -0.91 5.97 -0.26
CA MET A 10 -0.62 7.04 -1.21
C MET A 10 -1.24 8.39 -0.80
N SER A 11 -2.44 8.38 -0.20
CA SER A 11 -3.09 9.59 0.31
C SER A 11 -2.22 10.33 1.32
N LEU A 12 -1.57 9.61 2.24
CA LEU A 12 -0.70 10.23 3.24
C LEU A 12 0.65 10.67 2.67
N ALA A 13 1.15 9.94 1.67
CA ALA A 13 2.51 10.08 1.16
C ALA A 13 2.66 11.06 -0.01
N TYR A 14 1.61 11.30 -0.80
CA TYR A 14 1.74 12.01 -2.08
C TYR A 14 0.66 13.06 -2.35
N THR A 15 -0.35 13.20 -1.48
CA THR A 15 -1.25 14.36 -1.60
C THR A 15 -0.57 15.62 -1.10
N SER A 16 -0.98 16.77 -1.63
CA SER A 16 -0.42 18.07 -1.24
C SER A 16 -0.59 18.40 0.25
N THR A 17 -1.58 17.78 0.90
CA THR A 17 -1.88 17.94 2.34
C THR A 17 -1.49 16.71 3.17
N GLY A 18 -0.88 15.71 2.54
CA GLY A 18 -0.48 14.46 3.17
C GLY A 18 0.56 14.70 4.26
N SER A 19 0.29 14.21 5.47
CA SER A 19 1.19 14.40 6.62
C SER A 19 2.54 13.70 6.47
N TRP A 20 2.66 12.76 5.52
CA TRP A 20 3.89 12.02 5.22
C TRP A 20 4.43 12.34 3.81
N ASN A 21 4.05 13.49 3.25
CA ASN A 21 4.53 13.92 1.95
C ASN A 21 5.97 14.49 2.02
N GLU A 22 6.94 13.57 2.04
CA GLU A 22 8.38 13.90 2.03
C GLU A 22 8.89 14.29 0.64
N THR A 23 8.11 14.03 -0.41
CA THR A 23 8.47 14.36 -1.80
C THR A 23 8.29 15.84 -2.13
N GLY A 24 7.49 16.56 -1.34
CA GLY A 24 7.07 17.93 -1.65
C GLY A 24 6.10 18.03 -2.83
N MET A 25 5.57 16.90 -3.32
CA MET A 25 4.62 16.87 -4.43
C MET A 25 3.37 17.68 -4.11
N ALA A 26 2.98 18.56 -5.04
CA ALA A 26 1.77 19.37 -4.93
C ALA A 26 1.06 19.42 -6.30
N ASN A 27 0.60 18.25 -6.76
CA ASN A 27 -0.05 18.09 -8.06
C ASN A 27 -1.59 18.04 -7.89
N PRO A 28 -2.34 19.03 -8.43
CA PRO A 28 -3.79 19.10 -8.23
C PRO A 28 -4.56 17.98 -8.92
N GLU A 29 -4.03 17.39 -10.01
CA GLU A 29 -4.65 16.23 -10.65
C GLU A 29 -4.54 15.00 -9.74
N PHE A 30 -3.37 14.77 -9.14
CA PHE A 30 -3.19 13.65 -8.21
C PHE A 30 -4.15 13.77 -7.02
N ASP A 31 -4.27 14.96 -6.44
CA ASP A 31 -5.19 15.21 -5.32
C ASP A 31 -6.65 14.91 -5.70
N ALA A 32 -7.09 15.36 -6.88
CA ALA A 32 -8.45 15.10 -7.37
C ALA A 32 -8.70 13.60 -7.59
N VAL A 33 -7.77 12.89 -8.24
CA VAL A 33 -7.88 11.44 -8.47
C VAL A 33 -7.84 10.68 -7.15
N MET A 34 -7.07 11.14 -6.16
CA MET A 34 -7.01 10.53 -4.83
C MET A 34 -8.34 10.67 -4.09
N THR A 35 -8.96 11.86 -4.11
CA THR A 35 -10.28 12.09 -3.53
C THR A 35 -11.32 11.17 -4.16
N GLU A 36 -11.31 11.03 -5.49
CA GLU A 36 -12.20 10.09 -6.18
C GLU A 36 -11.94 8.65 -5.74
N ALA A 37 -10.68 8.20 -5.73
CA ALA A 37 -10.32 6.84 -5.37
C ALA A 37 -10.71 6.46 -3.94
N LEU A 38 -10.67 7.40 -2.99
CA LEU A 38 -11.11 7.19 -1.61
C LEU A 38 -12.64 7.07 -1.48
N SER A 39 -13.41 7.58 -2.44
CA SER A 39 -14.88 7.49 -2.45
C SER A 39 -15.41 6.16 -3.01
N ILE A 40 -14.58 5.41 -3.75
CA ILE A 40 -14.99 4.18 -4.43
C ILE A 40 -14.90 2.98 -3.48
N ALA A 41 -16.03 2.33 -3.21
CA ALA A 41 -16.09 1.07 -2.46
C ALA A 41 -15.61 -0.14 -3.28
N ASP A 42 -15.98 -0.20 -4.56
CA ASP A 42 -15.66 -1.29 -5.47
C ASP A 42 -14.15 -1.41 -5.74
N ALA A 43 -13.59 -2.61 -5.55
CA ALA A 43 -12.15 -2.80 -5.64
C ALA A 43 -11.61 -2.73 -7.07
N ASP A 44 -12.38 -3.20 -8.06
CA ASP A 44 -11.95 -3.23 -9.45
C ASP A 44 -11.96 -1.82 -10.04
N LYS A 45 -12.99 -1.02 -9.75
CA LYS A 45 -13.06 0.39 -10.14
C LYS A 45 -11.94 1.21 -9.50
N ARG A 46 -11.68 1.00 -8.20
CA ARG A 46 -10.61 1.72 -7.49
C ARG A 46 -9.22 1.34 -8.02
N ARG A 47 -9.03 0.12 -8.54
CA ARG A 47 -7.76 -0.33 -9.13
C ARG A 47 -7.37 0.49 -10.36
N GLU A 48 -8.33 0.91 -11.18
CA GLU A 48 -8.08 1.75 -12.34
C GLU A 48 -7.52 3.12 -11.94
N LEU A 49 -8.10 3.74 -10.90
CA LEU A 49 -7.57 5.00 -10.37
C LEU A 49 -6.22 4.84 -9.67
N ALA A 50 -5.99 3.71 -8.99
CA ALA A 50 -4.68 3.41 -8.41
C ALA A 50 -3.58 3.30 -9.47
N ALA A 51 -3.89 2.75 -10.65
CA ALA A 51 -2.97 2.73 -11.79
C ALA A 51 -2.67 4.17 -12.28
N LYS A 52 -3.70 5.00 -12.46
CA LYS A 52 -3.54 6.41 -12.84
C LYS A 52 -2.66 7.19 -11.86
N LEU A 53 -2.90 7.03 -10.55
CA LEU A 53 -2.09 7.67 -9.51
C LEU A 53 -0.62 7.23 -9.58
N GLY A 54 -0.36 5.94 -9.83
CA GLY A 54 0.99 5.41 -10.04
C GLY A 54 1.66 6.00 -11.28
N THR A 55 0.92 6.16 -12.38
CA THR A 55 1.42 6.79 -13.61
C THR A 55 1.82 8.25 -13.38
N ILE A 56 0.99 9.05 -12.70
CA ILE A 56 1.34 10.44 -12.37
C ILE A 56 2.67 10.50 -11.60
N LEU A 57 2.87 9.62 -10.62
CA LEU A 57 4.13 9.56 -9.86
C LEU A 57 5.33 9.20 -10.74
N GLN A 58 5.15 8.33 -11.73
CA GLN A 58 6.20 7.93 -12.67
C GLN A 58 6.54 9.06 -13.64
N ASP A 59 5.53 9.69 -14.24
CA ASP A 59 5.69 10.72 -15.26
C ASP A 59 6.30 12.00 -14.67
N GLU A 60 5.90 12.38 -13.46
CA GLU A 60 6.42 13.57 -12.77
C GLU A 60 7.80 13.33 -12.13
N GLY A 61 8.17 12.08 -11.88
CA GLY A 61 9.48 11.74 -11.32
C GLY A 61 9.69 12.10 -9.85
N TYR A 62 8.61 12.30 -9.06
CA TYR A 62 8.73 12.63 -7.62
C TYR A 62 9.43 11.55 -6.80
N ILE A 63 9.37 10.30 -7.25
CA ILE A 63 10.07 9.18 -6.62
C ILE A 63 10.66 8.24 -7.65
N ILE A 64 11.72 7.54 -7.24
CA ILE A 64 12.14 6.30 -7.85
C ILE A 64 11.59 5.18 -6.97
N ASN A 65 10.75 4.30 -7.50
CA ASN A 65 10.31 3.08 -6.81
C ASN A 65 11.15 1.88 -7.27
N PRO A 66 12.24 1.52 -6.57
CA PRO A 66 13.22 0.57 -7.10
C PRO A 66 12.75 -0.88 -7.07
N TYR A 67 11.87 -1.26 -6.14
CA TYR A 67 11.37 -2.63 -6.01
C TYR A 67 10.10 -2.72 -5.15
N SER A 68 9.31 -3.75 -5.42
CA SER A 68 8.28 -4.23 -4.49
C SER A 68 8.85 -5.32 -3.60
N ARG A 69 8.54 -5.29 -2.31
CA ARG A 69 9.07 -6.24 -1.33
C ARG A 69 8.22 -7.50 -1.24
N SER A 70 8.85 -8.65 -1.44
CA SER A 70 8.34 -9.92 -0.91
C SER A 70 8.64 -10.02 0.58
N LEU A 71 7.69 -10.59 1.34
CA LEU A 71 7.85 -10.82 2.77
C LEU A 71 7.97 -12.32 3.01
N PHE A 72 8.98 -12.72 3.79
CA PHE A 72 9.26 -14.12 4.10
C PHE A 72 9.32 -14.32 5.61
N GLN A 73 9.03 -15.55 6.04
CA GLN A 73 9.06 -15.97 7.43
C GLN A 73 9.59 -17.39 7.48
N HIS A 74 10.53 -17.64 8.39
CA HIS A 74 11.17 -18.95 8.55
C HIS A 74 10.69 -19.58 9.84
N HIS A 75 10.34 -20.86 9.79
CA HIS A 75 9.98 -21.65 10.96
C HIS A 75 10.39 -23.12 10.75
N LYS A 76 10.44 -23.88 11.84
CA LYS A 76 10.67 -25.33 11.75
C LYS A 76 9.48 -26.00 11.06
N GLU A 77 9.75 -27.13 10.41
CA GLU A 77 8.73 -27.91 9.69
C GLU A 77 7.57 -28.35 10.59
N ASN A 78 7.82 -28.63 11.86
CA ASN A 78 6.80 -29.04 12.82
C ASN A 78 5.93 -27.89 13.35
N VAL A 79 6.11 -26.65 12.88
CA VAL A 79 5.28 -25.48 13.25
C VAL A 79 4.18 -25.29 12.20
N ILE A 80 2.92 -25.37 12.64
CA ILE A 80 1.73 -25.27 11.78
C ILE A 80 1.13 -23.87 11.90
N GLY A 81 0.64 -23.31 10.78
CA GLY A 81 -0.13 -22.06 10.74
C GLY A 81 0.67 -20.76 10.89
N PHE A 82 2.00 -20.83 10.98
CA PHE A 82 2.90 -19.67 11.10
C PHE A 82 3.18 -19.00 9.74
N LEU A 83 2.15 -18.37 9.18
CA LEU A 83 2.20 -17.69 7.88
C LEU A 83 2.63 -16.22 8.01
N ARG A 84 3.25 -15.69 6.95
CA ARG A 84 3.62 -14.27 6.87
C ARG A 84 2.42 -13.39 6.54
N HIS A 85 2.00 -12.57 7.51
CA HIS A 85 0.96 -11.57 7.30
C HIS A 85 1.52 -10.27 6.67
N PRO A 86 0.86 -9.67 5.66
CA PRO A 86 1.31 -8.41 5.02
C PRO A 86 1.48 -7.23 6.00
N ALA A 87 0.72 -7.21 7.08
CA ALA A 87 0.81 -6.20 8.14
C ALA A 87 1.72 -6.57 9.32
N ASN A 88 2.48 -7.66 9.22
CA ASN A 88 3.30 -8.21 10.32
C ASN A 88 2.47 -8.62 11.55
N GLU A 89 1.18 -8.90 11.38
CA GLU A 89 0.33 -9.39 12.47
C GLU A 89 0.66 -10.83 12.84
N HIS A 90 0.55 -11.14 14.13
CA HIS A 90 0.72 -12.49 14.64
C HIS A 90 -0.65 -13.05 15.04
N HIS A 91 -1.10 -14.08 14.32
CA HIS A 91 -2.36 -14.77 14.61
C HIS A 91 -2.08 -16.02 15.43
N HIS A 92 -1.65 -15.83 16.68
CA HIS A 92 -1.18 -16.91 17.57
C HIS A 92 -2.17 -18.07 17.74
N TYR A 93 -3.48 -17.80 17.67
CA TYR A 93 -4.54 -18.81 17.74
C TYR A 93 -4.56 -19.79 16.54
N LYS A 94 -3.84 -19.49 15.46
CA LYS A 94 -3.66 -20.38 14.31
C LYS A 94 -2.43 -21.27 14.44
N TRP A 95 -1.59 -21.04 15.45
CA TRP A 95 -0.29 -21.69 15.56
C TRP A 95 -0.36 -22.92 16.44
N SER A 96 0.29 -24.00 15.99
CA SER A 96 0.43 -25.22 16.77
C SER A 96 1.72 -25.96 16.42
N LEU A 97 2.04 -26.98 17.22
CA LEU A 97 3.07 -27.97 16.90
C LEU A 97 2.39 -29.24 16.42
N ALA A 98 3.01 -29.89 15.43
CA ALA A 98 2.64 -31.23 14.97
C ALA A 98 3.07 -32.31 15.97
#